data_AF-A0A4U6CZZ6-F1
#
_entry.id   AF-A0A4U6CZZ6-F1
#
_cell.length_a   1.000
_cell.length_b   1.000
_cell.length_c   1.000
_cell.angle_alpha   90.00
_cell.angle_beta   90.00
_cell.angle_gamma   90.00
#
_symmetry.space_group_name_H-M   'P 1'
#
loop_
_entity.id
_entity.type
_entity.pdbx_description
1 polymer ?
#
loop_
_entity_poly.entity_id
_entity_poly.type
_entity_poly.pdbx_seq_one_letter_code
_entity_poly.pdbx_strand_id
1 'polypeptide(L)'
;MKSAQKNPSVIGFNNESYMHYLAIRYIYNSEDPKWEGFRWTGVSGISEKMWIELHHTAKHDVENEGGSLKGYEFVNDELVTHDWISSNSWPANWMWVIQSEKIAI
;
A
#
# COMPACT_ATOMS: atom_id res chain seq x y z
N MET A 1 33.83 -15.21 6.00
CA MET A 1 33.11 -14.45 4.94
C MET A 1 32.23 -13.42 5.62
N LYS A 2 32.45 -12.12 5.38
CA LYS A 2 31.43 -11.11 5.73
C LYS A 2 30.26 -11.32 4.77
N SER A 3 29.08 -11.65 5.27
CA SER A 3 27.88 -11.63 4.43
C SER A 3 27.72 -10.19 3.95
N ALA A 4 27.66 -9.98 2.63
CA ALA A 4 27.23 -8.70 2.10
C ALA A 4 25.77 -8.54 2.56
N GLN A 5 25.55 -7.69 3.55
CA GLN A 5 24.22 -7.34 4.04
C GLN A 5 23.49 -6.73 2.86
N LYS A 6 22.53 -7.47 2.27
CA LYS A 6 21.76 -7.00 1.12
C LYS A 6 20.93 -5.82 1.59
N ASN A 7 21.12 -4.65 0.98
CA ASN A 7 20.28 -3.50 1.26
C ASN A 7 18.87 -3.79 0.72
N PRO A 8 17.82 -3.61 1.55
CA PRO A 8 16.45 -3.82 1.12
C PRO A 8 16.06 -2.78 0.05
N SER A 9 15.22 -3.18 -0.89
CA SER A 9 14.60 -2.26 -1.84
C SER A 9 13.49 -1.50 -1.13
N VAL A 10 13.42 -0.18 -1.35
CA VAL A 10 12.43 0.69 -0.70
C VAL A 10 11.75 1.54 -1.76
N ILE A 11 10.42 1.55 -1.74
CA ILE A 11 9.60 2.47 -2.54
C ILE A 11 8.65 3.23 -1.62
N GLY A 12 8.59 4.54 -1.80
CA GLY A 12 7.71 5.46 -1.07
C GLY A 12 6.64 6.03 -1.99
N PHE A 13 5.45 6.19 -1.44
CA PHE A 13 4.28 6.75 -2.11
C PHE A 13 3.69 7.86 -1.25
N ASN A 14 3.26 8.94 -1.88
CA ASN A 14 2.26 9.81 -1.27
C ASN A 14 0.89 9.12 -1.31
N ASN A 15 -0.11 9.72 -0.67
CA ASN A 15 -1.42 9.09 -0.55
C ASN A 15 -2.09 8.78 -1.91
N GLU A 16 -2.08 9.73 -2.85
CA GLU A 16 -2.70 9.57 -4.17
C GLU A 16 -2.01 8.47 -5.01
N SER A 17 -0.68 8.49 -5.07
CA SER A 17 0.11 7.49 -5.79
C SER A 17 -0.04 6.09 -5.19
N TYR A 18 -0.23 5.99 -3.86
CA TYR A 18 -0.50 4.71 -3.21
C TYR A 18 -1.88 4.15 -3.56
N MET A 19 -2.92 4.98 -3.57
CA MET A 19 -4.25 4.56 -4.02
C MET A 19 -4.23 4.10 -5.48
N HIS A 20 -3.45 4.77 -6.34
CA HIS A 20 -3.24 4.35 -7.71
C HIS A 20 -2.51 3.00 -7.81
N TYR A 21 -1.48 2.80 -6.99
CA TYR A 21 -0.78 1.51 -6.87
C TYR A 21 -1.75 0.37 -6.49
N LEU A 22 -2.60 0.59 -5.47
CA LEU A 22 -3.61 -0.38 -5.05
C LEU A 22 -4.60 -0.70 -6.18
N ALA A 23 -5.07 0.32 -6.91
CA ALA A 23 -5.97 0.16 -8.04
C ALA A 23 -5.35 -0.72 -9.14
N ILE A 24 -4.12 -0.42 -9.55
CA ILE A 24 -3.42 -1.22 -10.57
C ILE A 24 -3.28 -2.67 -10.09
N ARG A 25 -2.76 -2.87 -8.88
CA ARG A 25 -2.40 -4.20 -8.36
C ARG A 25 -3.62 -5.09 -8.14
N TYR A 26 -4.72 -4.56 -7.61
CA TYR A 26 -5.84 -5.37 -7.12
C TYR A 26 -7.16 -5.22 -7.86
N ILE A 27 -7.32 -4.17 -8.69
CA ILE A 27 -8.58 -3.89 -9.39
C ILE A 27 -8.38 -4.10 -10.89
N TYR A 28 -7.44 -3.36 -11.48
CA TYR A 28 -7.23 -3.36 -12.92
C TYR A 28 -6.61 -4.67 -13.41
N ASN A 29 -5.76 -5.31 -12.60
CA ASN A 29 -5.16 -6.60 -12.91
C ASN A 29 -5.98 -7.81 -12.37
N SER A 30 -7.15 -7.59 -11.78
CA SER A 30 -7.96 -8.67 -11.19
C SER A 30 -8.96 -9.24 -12.19
N GLU A 31 -9.17 -10.55 -12.16
CA GLU A 31 -10.24 -11.22 -12.93
C GLU A 31 -11.59 -11.23 -12.19
N ASP A 32 -11.65 -10.74 -10.95
CA ASP A 32 -12.89 -10.73 -10.14
C ASP A 32 -13.95 -9.80 -10.78
N PRO A 33 -15.15 -10.31 -11.11
CA PRO A 33 -16.22 -9.52 -11.73
C PRO A 33 -16.65 -8.30 -10.91
N LYS A 34 -16.47 -8.31 -9.58
CA LYS A 34 -16.86 -7.16 -8.73
C LYS A 34 -16.12 -5.86 -9.09
N TRP A 35 -14.96 -5.97 -9.75
CA TRP A 35 -14.14 -4.84 -10.15
C TRP A 35 -14.44 -4.31 -11.54
N GLU A 36 -15.28 -5.02 -12.32
CA GLU A 36 -15.54 -4.67 -13.71
C GLU A 36 -16.11 -3.25 -13.86
N GLY A 37 -17.03 -2.85 -12.99
CA GLY A 37 -17.58 -1.49 -13.00
C GLY A 37 -16.52 -0.39 -12.79
N PHE A 38 -15.53 -0.62 -11.92
CA PHE A 38 -14.47 0.34 -11.60
C PHE A 38 -13.39 0.43 -12.68
N ARG A 39 -13.17 -0.63 -13.47
CA ARG A 39 -12.27 -0.60 -14.63
C ARG A 39 -12.72 0.41 -15.69
N TRP A 40 -14.04 0.55 -15.88
CA TRP A 40 -14.62 1.44 -16.88
C TRP A 40 -14.86 2.86 -16.37
N THR A 41 -15.26 3.00 -15.11
CA THR A 41 -15.67 4.30 -14.53
C THR A 41 -14.58 4.99 -13.71
N GLY A 42 -13.47 4.32 -13.47
CA GLY A 42 -12.39 4.80 -12.60
C GLY A 42 -12.64 4.49 -11.12
N VAL A 43 -11.64 4.80 -10.30
CA VAL A 43 -11.65 4.46 -8.86
C VAL A 43 -12.32 5.51 -7.97
N SER A 44 -12.94 6.55 -8.55
CA SER A 44 -13.62 7.61 -7.81
C SER A 44 -14.84 7.14 -7.03
N GLY A 45 -15.45 6.01 -7.43
CA GLY A 45 -16.59 5.39 -6.73
C GLY A 45 -16.21 4.44 -5.60
N ILE A 46 -14.92 4.22 -5.34
CA ILE A 46 -14.47 3.29 -4.31
C ILE A 46 -14.60 3.94 -2.94
N SER A 47 -15.32 3.26 -2.04
CA SER A 47 -15.51 3.74 -0.67
C SER A 47 -14.20 3.64 0.14
N GLU A 48 -14.05 4.51 1.14
CA GLU A 48 -12.88 4.47 2.04
C GLU A 48 -12.70 3.10 2.71
N LYS A 49 -13.79 2.44 3.09
CA LYS A 49 -13.75 1.08 3.64
C LYS A 49 -13.12 0.08 2.66
N MET A 50 -13.47 0.16 1.38
CA MET A 50 -12.90 -0.72 0.36
C MET A 50 -11.41 -0.43 0.14
N TRP A 51 -10.98 0.83 0.21
CA TRP A 51 -9.55 1.17 0.18
C TRP A 51 -8.78 0.59 1.36
N ILE A 52 -9.37 0.62 2.56
CA ILE A 52 -8.79 0.02 3.76
C ILE A 52 -8.65 -1.50 3.59
N GLU A 53 -9.68 -2.18 3.06
CA GLU A 53 -9.64 -3.62 2.78
C GLU A 53 -8.55 -3.98 1.75
N LEU A 54 -8.41 -3.16 0.69
CA LEU A 54 -7.32 -3.31 -0.30
C LEU A 54 -5.94 -3.08 0.32
N HIS A 55 -5.79 -2.09 1.20
CA HIS A 55 -4.54 -1.86 1.93
C HIS A 55 -4.17 -3.05 2.83
N HIS A 56 -5.13 -3.60 3.59
CA HIS A 56 -4.88 -4.77 4.44
C HIS A 56 -4.46 -5.99 3.63
N THR A 57 -5.09 -6.19 2.47
CA THR A 57 -4.68 -7.23 1.50
C THR A 57 -3.26 -6.99 1.01
N ALA A 58 -2.94 -5.76 0.60
CA ALA A 58 -1.60 -5.39 0.14
C ALA A 58 -0.52 -5.59 1.20
N LYS A 59 -0.82 -5.26 2.46
CA LYS A 59 0.09 -5.48 3.58
C LYS A 59 0.34 -6.96 3.80
N HIS A 60 -0.71 -7.77 3.81
CA HIS A 60 -0.58 -9.22 3.96
C HIS A 60 0.28 -9.83 2.86
N ASP A 61 0.07 -9.45 1.59
CA ASP A 61 0.86 -9.93 0.46
C ASP A 61 2.34 -9.55 0.59
N VAL A 62 2.63 -8.27 0.90
CA VAL A 62 4.00 -7.77 1.07
C VAL A 62 4.71 -8.50 2.22
N GLU A 63 4.03 -8.73 3.34
CA GLU A 63 4.61 -9.42 4.51
C GLU A 63 4.83 -10.91 4.24
N ASN A 64 3.92 -11.58 3.51
CA ASN A 64 4.10 -12.96 3.07
C ASN A 64 5.31 -13.14 2.15
N GLU A 65 5.67 -12.12 1.38
CA GLU A 65 6.84 -12.11 0.51
C GLU A 65 8.17 -11.82 1.26
N GLY A 66 8.09 -11.55 2.57
CA GLY A 66 9.23 -11.17 3.41
C GLY A 66 9.53 -9.66 3.42
N GLY A 67 8.60 -8.84 2.96
CA GLY A 67 8.69 -7.38 3.00
C GLY A 67 7.97 -6.75 4.19
N SER A 68 7.85 -5.42 4.16
CA SER A 68 6.98 -4.67 5.07
C SER A 68 6.29 -3.53 4.34
N LEU A 69 5.06 -3.21 4.76
CA LEU A 69 4.28 -2.08 4.29
C LEU A 69 3.81 -1.27 5.49
N LYS A 70 4.21 0.00 5.55
CA LYS A 70 3.95 0.92 6.66
C LYS A 70 3.45 2.28 6.18
N GLY A 71 2.56 2.87 6.97
CA GLY A 71 2.15 4.26 6.85
C GLY A 71 3.05 5.17 7.69
N TYR A 72 3.25 6.39 7.23
CA TYR A 72 3.98 7.44 7.95
C TYR A 72 3.18 8.72 7.92
N GLU A 73 3.12 9.40 9.06
CA GLU A 73 2.39 10.65 9.23
C GLU A 73 3.30 11.67 9.92
N PHE A 74 3.28 12.91 9.46
CA PHE A 74 4.02 13.99 10.09
C PHE A 74 3.09 14.78 11.03
N VAL A 75 3.29 14.67 12.34
CA VAL A 75 2.44 15.27 13.38
C VAL A 75 3.34 15.96 14.40
N ASN A 76 3.06 17.23 14.72
CA ASN A 76 3.82 18.02 15.71
C ASN A 76 5.34 17.99 15.49
N ASP A 77 5.77 18.15 14.24
CA ASP A 77 7.18 18.08 13.82
C ASP A 77 7.87 16.72 14.02
N GLU A 78 7.09 15.66 14.29
CA GLU A 78 7.56 14.29 14.46
C GLU A 78 7.01 13.36 13.38
N LEU A 79 7.84 12.41 12.93
CA LEU A 79 7.42 11.36 12.01
C LEU A 79 6.88 10.16 12.79
N VAL A 80 5.56 9.97 12.75
CA VAL A 80 4.86 8.85 13.37
C VAL A 80 4.74 7.72 12.36
N THR A 81 5.00 6.48 12.79
CA THR A 81 4.85 5.27 11.98
C THR A 81 3.58 4.52 12.36
N HIS A 82 2.85 4.04 11.36
CA HIS A 82 1.60 3.31 11.50
C HIS A 82 1.70 1.96 10.78
N ASP A 83 1.58 0.87 11.54
CA ASP A 83 1.62 -0.48 10.96
C ASP A 83 0.25 -0.91 10.39
N TRP A 84 -0.86 -0.30 10.82
CA TRP A 84 -2.20 -0.71 10.42
C TRP A 84 -3.18 0.48 10.43
N ILE A 85 -4.18 0.46 9.54
CA ILE A 85 -5.32 1.39 9.60
C ILE A 85 -6.40 0.79 10.49
N SER A 86 -6.59 1.36 11.69
CA SER A 86 -7.64 0.95 12.63
C SER A 86 -8.88 1.84 12.60
N SER A 87 -8.88 2.92 11.82
CA SER A 87 -10.02 3.82 11.62
C SER A 87 -11.00 3.26 10.58
N ASN A 88 -12.23 3.80 10.58
CA ASN A 88 -13.20 3.56 9.51
C ASN A 88 -13.02 4.50 8.31
N SER A 89 -12.06 5.43 8.39
CA SER A 89 -11.78 6.43 7.37
C SER A 89 -10.36 6.31 6.83
N TRP A 90 -10.19 6.61 5.55
CA TRP A 90 -8.89 6.56 4.89
C TRP A 90 -7.97 7.71 5.36
N PRO A 91 -6.72 7.44 5.77
CA PRO A 91 -5.84 8.49 6.28
C PRO A 91 -5.22 9.30 5.14
N ALA A 92 -5.83 10.43 4.82
CA ALA A 92 -5.48 11.24 3.65
C ALA A 92 -4.07 11.88 3.70
N ASN A 93 -3.52 12.02 4.90
CA ASN A 93 -2.26 12.71 5.19
C ASN A 93 -1.07 11.76 5.39
N TRP A 94 -1.23 10.47 5.10
CA TRP A 94 -0.16 9.49 5.24
C TRP A 94 0.68 9.36 3.96
N MET A 95 1.95 9.02 4.15
CA MET A 95 2.82 8.44 3.13
C MET A 95 2.95 6.94 3.37
N TRP A 96 3.13 6.18 2.30
CA TRP A 96 3.18 4.72 2.36
C TRP A 96 4.53 4.23 1.88
N VAL A 97 5.15 3.32 2.62
CA VAL A 97 6.46 2.77 2.27
C VAL A 97 6.35 1.26 2.19
N ILE A 98 6.76 0.70 1.05
CA ILE A 98 6.97 -0.73 0.87
C ILE A 98 8.47 -0.97 0.89
N GLN A 99 8.89 -1.87 1.76
CA GLN A 99 10.25 -2.38 1.83
C GLN A 99 10.24 -3.86 1.46
N SER A 100 11.12 -4.28 0.55
CA SER A 100 11.27 -5.68 0.17
C SER A 100 12.71 -6.15 0.36
N GLU A 101 12.87 -7.37 0.86
CA GLU A 101 14.16 -8.05 0.94
C GLU A 101 14.59 -8.64 -0.43
N LYS A 102 13.69 -8.65 -1.42
CA LYS A 102 13.96 -9.11 -2.78
C LYS A 102 14.21 -7.91 -3.70
N ILE A 103 15.14 -8.09 -4.64
CA ILE A 103 15.35 -7.16 -5.76
C ILE A 103 14.09 -7.20 -6.61
N ALA A 104 13.50 -6.04 -6.92
CA ALA A 104 12.55 -5.95 -8.03
C ALA A 104 13.36 -6.26 -9.31
N ILE A 105 13.17 -7.47 -9.85
CA ILE A 105 13.81 -7.92 -11.10
C ILE A 105 12.98 -7.40 -12.27
#